data_AF-A0A9P6LUE5-F1
#
_entry.id   AF-A0A9P6LUE5-F1
#
_cell.length_a   1.000
_cell.length_b   1.000
_cell.length_c   1.000
_cell.angle_alpha   90.00
_cell.angle_beta   90.00
_cell.angle_gamma   90.00
#
_symmetry.space_group_name_H-M   'P 1'
#
loop_
_entity.id
_entity.type
_entity.pdbx_description
1 polymer ?
#
loop_
_entity_poly.entity_id
_entity_poly.type
_entity_poly.pdbx_seq_one_letter_code
_entity_poly.pdbx_strand_id
1 'polypeptide(L)'
;FVFTRNNAELHKVIPRERLSITHYEGLDDWTYEYVPATPGENDAMKDTATKETLLAERHALEVRFDEATRNWNKNIDGKNSSERDEIAKQFREQYTRMTPYVRATSLYQRWGVAKDGQVHWTYNVKSQ
;
A
#
# COMPACT_ATOMS: atom_id res chain seq x y z
N PHE A 1 -7.59 19.95 -11.99
CA PHE A 1 -6.58 19.17 -12.74
C PHE A 1 -5.70 20.13 -13.50
N VAL A 2 -4.37 20.00 -13.41
CA VAL A 2 -3.41 20.86 -14.12
C VAL A 2 -2.67 20.00 -15.14
N PHE A 3 -2.67 20.42 -16.40
CA PHE A 3 -1.88 19.80 -17.47
C PHE A 3 -0.64 20.64 -17.72
N THR A 4 0.53 20.01 -17.81
CA THR A 4 1.81 20.67 -18.07
C THR A 4 2.33 20.24 -19.44
N ARG A 5 2.87 21.19 -20.21
CA ARG A 5 3.38 20.94 -21.57
C ARG A 5 4.88 20.71 -21.62
N ASN A 6 5.60 21.14 -20.58
CA ASN A 6 7.05 21.04 -20.47
C ASN A 6 7.50 20.97 -19.00
N ASN A 7 8.79 20.71 -18.79
CA ASN A 7 9.40 20.58 -17.46
C ASN A 7 9.27 21.87 -16.62
N ALA A 8 9.41 23.05 -17.23
CA ALA A 8 9.28 24.32 -16.52
C ALA A 8 7.86 24.55 -15.95
N GLU A 9 6.82 24.07 -16.63
CA GLU A 9 5.45 24.06 -16.10
C GLU A 9 5.26 22.96 -15.03
N LEU A 10 5.89 21.80 -15.20
CA LEU A 10 5.87 20.71 -14.22
C LEU A 10 6.47 21.13 -12.88
N HIS A 11 7.61 21.83 -12.89
CA HIS A 11 8.29 22.29 -11.67
C HIS A 11 7.50 23.32 -10.86
N LYS A 12 6.51 24.00 -11.47
CA LYS A 12 5.59 24.89 -10.75
C LYS A 12 4.58 24.12 -9.89
N VAL A 13 4.40 22.83 -10.17
CA VAL A 13 3.40 21.98 -9.52
C VAL A 13 4.05 20.93 -8.62
N ILE A 14 5.21 20.39 -9.02
CA ILE A 14 5.93 19.35 -8.29
C ILE A 14 7.35 19.83 -7.99
N PRO A 15 7.81 19.80 -6.71
CA PRO A 15 9.18 20.14 -6.35
C PRO A 15 10.20 19.28 -7.09
N ARG A 16 11.33 19.88 -7.49
CA ARG A 16 12.37 19.20 -8.29
C ARG A 16 13.02 18.04 -7.53
N GLU A 17 13.04 18.10 -6.20
CA GLU A 17 13.53 17.05 -5.30
C GLU A 17 12.71 15.76 -5.39
N ARG A 18 11.51 15.80 -5.97
CA ARG A 18 10.63 14.65 -6.16
C ARG A 18 10.55 14.17 -7.61
N LEU A 19 11.44 14.70 -8.45
CA LEU A 19 11.48 14.42 -9.88
C LEU A 19 12.83 13.83 -10.27
N SER A 20 12.80 12.85 -11.17
CA SER A 20 14.01 12.22 -11.69
C SER A 20 14.87 13.22 -12.48
N ILE A 21 16.19 13.13 -12.31
CA ILE A 21 17.18 13.87 -13.09
C ILE A 21 17.08 13.53 -14.59
N THR A 22 16.85 12.26 -14.94
CA THR A 22 16.99 11.76 -16.32
C THR A 22 15.95 12.32 -17.29
N HIS A 23 14.70 12.52 -16.85
CA HIS A 23 13.59 12.87 -17.74
C HIS A 23 12.92 14.22 -17.40
N TYR A 24 13.02 14.65 -16.15
CA TYR A 24 12.21 15.77 -15.65
C TYR A 24 13.06 16.92 -15.10
N GLU A 25 14.38 16.94 -15.36
CA GLU A 25 15.31 17.97 -14.85
C GLU A 25 15.17 18.19 -13.33
N GLY A 26 14.85 17.11 -12.61
CA GLY A 26 14.71 17.12 -11.16
C GLY A 26 16.06 16.97 -10.46
N LEU A 27 16.02 16.51 -9.21
CA LEU A 27 17.20 16.31 -8.36
C LEU A 27 17.29 14.89 -7.81
N ASP A 28 16.29 14.04 -8.06
CA ASP A 28 16.30 12.64 -7.65
C ASP A 28 17.14 11.79 -8.60
N ASP A 29 18.22 11.19 -8.09
CA ASP A 29 19.10 10.31 -8.85
C ASP A 29 18.60 8.86 -8.93
N TRP A 30 17.43 8.58 -8.37
CA TRP A 30 16.88 7.24 -8.33
C TRP A 30 16.87 6.61 -9.73
N THR A 31 17.41 5.41 -9.80
CA THR A 31 17.44 4.58 -11.01
C THR A 31 16.75 3.25 -10.74
N TYR A 32 16.01 2.78 -11.73
CA TYR A 32 15.32 1.49 -11.62
C TYR A 32 16.34 0.35 -11.69
N GLU A 33 16.36 -0.49 -10.64
CA GLU A 33 17.07 -1.76 -10.62
C GLU A 33 16.09 -2.90 -10.33
N TYR A 34 16.12 -3.93 -11.17
CA TYR A 34 15.32 -5.13 -10.93
C TYR A 34 15.98 -6.02 -9.89
N VAL A 35 15.33 -6.18 -8.74
CA VAL A 35 15.75 -7.14 -7.71
C VAL A 35 15.04 -8.47 -7.94
N PRO A 36 15.76 -9.55 -8.29
CA PRO A 36 15.16 -10.85 -8.54
C PRO A 36 14.59 -11.48 -7.26
N ALA A 37 13.67 -12.42 -7.43
CA ALA A 37 13.15 -13.22 -6.32
C ALA A 37 14.22 -14.15 -5.75
N THR A 38 14.20 -14.36 -4.44
CA THR A 38 15.11 -15.32 -3.79
C THR A 38 14.43 -16.67 -3.61
N PRO A 39 15.17 -17.80 -3.72
CA PRO A 39 14.62 -19.11 -3.41
C PRO A 39 14.04 -19.14 -1.99
N GLY A 40 12.82 -19.66 -1.85
CA GLY A 40 12.12 -19.76 -0.56
C GLY A 40 11.40 -18.49 -0.09
N GLU A 41 11.49 -17.38 -0.83
CA GLU A 41 10.85 -16.09 -0.46
C GLU A 41 9.34 -16.21 -0.21
N ASN A 42 8.66 -17.15 -0.88
CA ASN A 42 7.22 -17.36 -0.79
C ASN A 42 6.85 -18.69 -0.09
N ASP A 43 7.76 -19.30 0.66
CA ASP A 43 7.51 -20.60 1.30
C ASP A 43 6.34 -20.57 2.29
N ALA A 44 6.04 -19.40 2.89
CA ALA A 44 4.86 -19.21 3.72
C ALA A 44 3.55 -19.57 2.99
N MET A 45 3.48 -19.42 1.66
CA MET A 45 2.30 -19.79 0.88
C MET A 45 2.04 -21.32 0.84
N LYS A 46 3.02 -22.14 1.22
CA LYS A 46 2.86 -23.59 1.35
C LYS A 46 2.11 -23.98 2.62
N ASP A 47 2.05 -23.10 3.62
CA ASP A 47 1.27 -23.31 4.85
C ASP A 47 -0.22 -22.98 4.60
N THR A 48 -0.93 -23.98 4.08
CA THR A 48 -2.36 -23.86 3.79
C THR A 48 -3.22 -23.82 5.05
N ALA A 49 -2.77 -24.44 6.15
CA ALA A 49 -3.51 -24.46 7.41
C ALA A 49 -3.60 -23.06 8.00
N THR A 50 -2.46 -22.36 8.14
CA THR A 50 -2.44 -20.98 8.63
C THR A 50 -3.20 -20.04 7.68
N LYS A 51 -3.07 -20.25 6.36
CA LYS A 51 -3.84 -19.49 5.37
C LYS A 51 -5.35 -19.61 5.60
N GLU A 52 -5.85 -20.83 5.80
CA GLU A 52 -7.28 -21.09 6.04
C GLU A 52 -7.75 -20.43 7.34
N THR A 53 -6.98 -20.51 8.42
CA THR A 53 -7.28 -19.81 9.68
C THR A 53 -7.39 -18.29 9.47
N LEU A 54 -6.41 -17.68 8.79
CA LEU A 54 -6.41 -16.24 8.56
C LEU A 54 -7.53 -15.79 7.61
N LEU A 55 -7.92 -16.62 6.65
CA LEU A 55 -9.08 -16.37 5.80
C LEU A 55 -10.39 -16.43 6.59
N ALA A 56 -10.54 -17.40 7.49
CA ALA A 56 -11.70 -17.48 8.36
C ALA A 56 -11.82 -16.24 9.28
N GLU A 57 -10.71 -15.78 9.86
CA GLU A 57 -10.67 -14.51 10.61
C GLU A 57 -11.12 -13.33 9.75
N ARG A 58 -10.68 -13.26 8.49
CA ARG A 58 -11.07 -12.21 7.55
C ARG A 58 -12.57 -12.23 7.25
N HIS A 59 -13.12 -13.40 6.96
CA HIS A 59 -14.56 -13.54 6.67
C HIS A 59 -15.43 -13.14 7.87
N ALA A 60 -14.98 -13.43 9.09
CA ALA A 60 -15.67 -12.94 10.29
C ALA A 60 -15.67 -11.40 10.37
N LEU A 61 -14.57 -10.73 10.00
CA LEU A 61 -14.52 -9.26 9.90
C LEU A 61 -15.44 -8.73 8.79
N GLU A 62 -15.54 -9.43 7.65
CA GLU A 62 -16.43 -9.07 6.52
C GLU A 62 -17.89 -9.09 6.94
N VAL A 63 -18.33 -10.13 7.65
CA VAL A 63 -19.69 -10.20 8.20
C VAL A 63 -19.97 -9.03 9.14
N ARG A 64 -19.07 -8.76 10.10
CA ARG A 64 -19.23 -7.66 11.05
C ARG A 64 -19.28 -6.29 10.37
N PHE A 65 -18.45 -6.07 9.36
CA PHE A 65 -18.43 -4.82 8.61
C PHE A 65 -19.72 -4.62 7.79
N ASP A 66 -20.25 -5.68 7.18
CA ASP A 66 -21.51 -5.63 6.46
C ASP A 66 -22.67 -5.31 7.41
N GLU A 67 -22.75 -5.97 8.57
CA GLU A 67 -23.73 -5.68 9.61
C GLU A 67 -23.67 -4.22 10.09
N ALA A 68 -22.47 -3.74 10.44
CA ALA A 68 -22.24 -2.35 10.83
C ALA A 68 -22.64 -1.36 9.72
N THR A 69 -22.37 -1.72 8.45
CA THR A 69 -22.75 -0.91 7.29
C THR A 69 -24.26 -0.88 7.08
N ARG A 70 -24.96 -2.01 7.23
CA ARG A 70 -26.43 -2.06 7.17
C ARG A 70 -27.07 -1.23 8.27
N ASN A 71 -26.52 -1.28 9.49
CA ASN A 71 -27.01 -0.49 10.61
C ASN A 71 -26.77 1.01 10.42
N TRP A 72 -25.60 1.38 9.89
CA TRP A 72 -25.30 2.76 9.51
C TRP A 72 -26.25 3.28 8.43
N ASN A 73 -26.52 2.49 7.38
CA ASN A 73 -27.43 2.86 6.30
C ASN A 73 -28.86 3.15 6.77
N LYS A 74 -29.34 2.45 7.82
CA LYS A 74 -30.66 2.70 8.42
C LYS A 74 -30.74 4.03 9.18
N ASN A 75 -29.60 4.54 9.65
CA ASN A 75 -29.51 5.70 10.52
C ASN A 75 -28.60 6.80 9.91
N ILE A 76 -28.67 6.99 8.59
CA ILE A 76 -27.84 7.99 7.90
C ILE A 76 -28.15 9.39 8.43
N ASP A 77 -27.17 10.00 9.10
CA ASP A 77 -27.20 11.36 9.64
C ASP A 77 -26.10 12.25 9.02
N GLY A 78 -25.47 11.76 7.96
CA GLY A 78 -24.34 12.43 7.29
C GLY A 78 -22.99 12.25 7.97
N LYS A 79 -22.90 11.49 9.09
CA LYS A 79 -21.64 11.16 9.76
C LYS A 79 -21.21 9.74 9.43
N ASN A 80 -19.89 9.51 9.45
CA ASN A 80 -19.33 8.16 9.36
C ASN A 80 -19.59 7.38 10.64
N SER A 81 -19.80 6.07 10.51
CA SER A 81 -19.89 5.17 11.67
C SER A 81 -18.49 4.85 12.19
N SER A 82 -18.24 5.20 13.46
CA SER A 82 -16.99 4.88 14.17
C SER A 82 -16.73 3.38 14.28
N GLU A 83 -17.80 2.57 14.36
CA GLU A 83 -17.71 1.11 14.36
C GLU A 83 -17.14 0.59 13.04
N ARG A 84 -17.61 1.12 11.90
CA ARG A 84 -17.09 0.76 10.57
C ARG A 84 -15.62 1.14 10.44
N ASP A 85 -15.26 2.34 10.92
CA ASP A 85 -13.88 2.83 10.87
C ASP A 85 -12.94 1.95 11.71
N GLU A 86 -13.41 1.46 12.86
CA GLU A 86 -12.63 0.56 13.71
C GLU A 86 -12.44 -0.82 13.08
N ILE A 87 -13.50 -1.40 12.50
CA ILE A 87 -13.39 -2.66 11.76
C ILE A 87 -12.47 -2.51 10.54
N ALA A 88 -12.49 -1.35 9.86
CA ALA A 88 -11.59 -1.06 8.75
C ALA A 88 -10.10 -1.05 9.17
N LYS A 89 -9.76 -0.60 10.38
CA LYS A 89 -8.40 -0.72 10.93
C LYS A 89 -8.02 -2.17 11.16
N GLN A 90 -8.91 -2.96 11.75
CA GLN A 90 -8.69 -4.40 11.97
C GLN A 90 -8.47 -5.15 10.66
N PHE A 91 -9.17 -4.78 9.59
CA PHE A 91 -8.92 -5.31 8.25
C PHE A 91 -7.51 -5.05 7.74
N ARG A 92 -6.99 -3.85 7.98
CA ARG A 92 -5.63 -3.50 7.56
C ARG A 92 -4.61 -4.38 8.26
N GLU A 93 -4.73 -4.53 9.58
CA GLU A 93 -3.84 -5.37 10.39
C GLU A 93 -3.94 -6.85 9.99
N GLN A 94 -5.17 -7.36 9.84
CA GLN A 94 -5.42 -8.72 9.36
C GLN A 94 -4.80 -8.95 7.99
N TYR A 95 -4.96 -8.02 7.05
CA TYR A 95 -4.41 -8.15 5.70
C TYR A 95 -2.88 -8.16 5.70
N THR A 96 -2.25 -7.38 6.57
CA THR A 96 -0.79 -7.42 6.77
C THR A 96 -0.33 -8.80 7.25
N ARG A 97 -1.04 -9.42 8.21
CA ARG A 97 -0.74 -10.78 8.70
C ARG A 97 -0.98 -11.86 7.63
N MET A 98 -2.04 -11.72 6.84
CA MET A 98 -2.43 -12.70 5.81
C MET A 98 -1.56 -12.64 4.55
N THR A 99 -1.01 -11.46 4.24
CA THR A 99 -0.24 -11.19 3.03
C THR A 99 0.76 -12.29 2.64
N PRO A 100 1.66 -12.79 3.51
CA PRO A 100 2.67 -13.77 3.13
C PRO A 100 2.12 -15.13 2.68
N TYR A 101 0.88 -15.44 3.06
CA TYR A 101 0.23 -16.73 2.79
C TYR A 101 -0.62 -16.72 1.51
N VAL A 102 -0.99 -15.54 1.01
CA VAL A 102 -1.93 -15.39 -0.12
C VAL A 102 -1.34 -14.70 -1.33
N ARG A 103 -0.25 -13.94 -1.17
CA ARG A 103 0.42 -13.24 -2.28
C ARG A 103 1.93 -13.40 -2.19
N ALA A 104 2.56 -13.47 -3.36
CA ALA A 104 4.01 -13.43 -3.46
C ALA A 104 4.56 -12.05 -3.07
N THR A 105 5.81 -12.03 -2.61
CA THR A 105 6.55 -10.80 -2.29
C THR A 105 6.74 -9.93 -3.54
N SER A 106 6.38 -8.65 -3.43
CA SER A 106 6.46 -7.69 -4.53
C SER A 106 7.86 -7.08 -4.66
N LEU A 107 8.16 -6.50 -5.82
CA LEU A 107 9.40 -5.77 -6.05
C LEU A 107 9.59 -4.62 -5.03
N TYR A 108 8.51 -3.92 -4.66
CA TYR A 108 8.56 -2.84 -3.66
C TYR A 108 8.92 -3.34 -2.26
N GLN A 109 8.54 -4.58 -1.92
CA GLN A 109 8.95 -5.21 -0.67
C GLN A 109 10.43 -5.62 -0.73
N ARG A 110 10.90 -6.12 -1.88
CA ARG A 110 12.32 -6.40 -2.11
C ARG A 110 13.20 -5.15 -2.06
N TRP A 111 12.70 -4.01 -2.55
CA TRP A 111 13.35 -2.71 -2.39
C TRP A 111 13.30 -2.15 -0.96
N GLY A 112 12.57 -2.80 -0.04
CA GLY A 112 12.39 -2.32 1.33
C GLY A 112 11.45 -1.11 1.46
N VAL A 113 10.91 -0.61 0.35
CA VAL A 113 10.00 0.55 0.30
C VAL A 113 8.63 0.21 0.89
N ALA A 114 8.14 -1.02 0.67
CA ALA A 114 6.89 -1.50 1.23
C ALA A 114 7.17 -2.50 2.35
N LYS A 115 6.85 -2.15 3.60
CA LYS A 115 7.08 -3.00 4.76
C LYS A 115 5.96 -2.84 5.79
N ASP A 116 5.52 -3.93 6.40
CA ASP A 116 4.53 -3.93 7.50
C ASP A 116 3.24 -3.17 7.17
N GLY A 117 2.79 -3.24 5.92
CA GLY A 117 1.59 -2.53 5.44
C GLY A 117 1.76 -1.01 5.31
N GLN A 118 2.99 -0.52 5.35
CA GLN A 118 3.37 0.88 5.14
C GLN A 118 4.27 1.01 3.91
N VAL A 119 4.28 2.21 3.33
CA VAL A 119 5.12 2.57 2.19
C VAL A 119 6.00 3.75 2.63
N HIS A 120 7.31 3.54 2.61
CA HIS A 120 8.32 4.54 2.91
C HIS A 120 9.14 4.78 1.65
N TRP A 121 8.72 5.78 0.86
CA TRP A 121 9.47 6.24 -0.30
C TRP A 121 10.46 7.32 0.12
N THR A 122 11.71 7.19 -0.33
CA THR A 122 12.75 8.20 -0.14
C THR A 122 13.26 8.64 -1.51
N TYR A 123 13.66 9.90 -1.60
CA TYR A 123 14.22 10.48 -2.82
C TYR A 123 15.73 10.62 -2.65
N ASN A 124 16.49 10.24 -3.65
CA ASN A 124 17.94 10.37 -3.64
C ASN A 124 18.32 11.75 -4.17
N VAL A 125 18.04 12.78 -3.37
CA VAL A 125 18.30 14.16 -3.76
C VAL A 125 19.81 14.40 -3.77
N LYS A 126 20.39 14.58 -4.96
CA LYS A 126 21.78 15.04 -5.04
C LYS A 126 21.85 16.48 -4.55
N SER A 127 22.74 16.74 -3.59
CA SER A 127 23.15 18.10 -3.26
C SER A 127 23.72 18.75 -4.51
N GLN A 128 23.20 19.94 -4.85
CA GLN A 128 23.73 20.78 -5.93
C GLN A 128 25.19 21.15 -5.68
#